data_AF-A0A2V8ISE5-F1
#
_entry.id   AF-A0A2V8ISE5-F1
#
_cell.length_a   1.000
_cell.length_b   1.000
_cell.length_c   1.000
_cell.angle_alpha   90.00
_cell.angle_beta   90.00
_cell.angle_gamma   90.00
#
_symmetry.space_group_name_H-M   'P 1'
#
loop_
_entity.id
_entity.type
_entity.pdbx_description
1 polymer ?
#
loop_
_entity_poly.entity_id
_entity_poly.type
_entity_poly.pdbx_seq_one_letter_code
_entity_poly.pdbx_strand_id
1 'polypeptide(L)'
;MKKPPTVATTILMRLGPEDECIIGDLLEEYEAGRSRWWFWHQALSAIVSGAILQTRARPARVLVAVAIGWTSLLLAFALLGDRVADGLAGLLWNWDRQAAYVSDVWWPFAICAAMVSYTGFALSAWLVSRFTRPAEGPMLLAYTASVVVVLAGSAVMIEILTWLNGRVPVPHPLFYIVSVTLPYQWRSGLVLVPLVIILCGMAGHRRRRLSS
;
A
#
# COMPACT_ATOMS: atom_id res chain seq x y z
N MET A 1 1.80 36.19 3.60
CA MET A 1 2.48 35.00 3.05
C MET A 1 1.59 33.79 3.24
N LYS A 2 1.09 33.16 2.17
CA LYS A 2 0.33 31.91 2.27
C LYS A 2 1.33 30.79 2.51
N LYS A 3 1.22 30.08 3.64
CA LYS A 3 2.09 28.91 3.89
C LYS A 3 1.71 27.79 2.92
N PRO A 4 2.69 27.13 2.26
CA PRO A 4 2.41 25.98 1.41
C PRO A 4 1.81 24.84 2.25
N PRO A 5 0.94 24.00 1.67
CA PRO A 5 0.40 22.84 2.36
C PRO A 5 1.52 21.85 2.71
N THR A 6 1.96 21.85 3.97
CA THR A 6 3.11 21.09 4.48
C THR A 6 3.09 19.62 4.08
N VAL A 7 1.91 19.00 4.08
CA VAL A 7 1.73 17.58 3.70
C VAL A 7 2.06 17.37 2.23
N ALA A 8 1.51 18.20 1.33
CA ALA A 8 1.75 18.08 -0.11
C ALA A 8 3.22 18.28 -0.44
N THR A 9 3.86 19.29 0.16
CA THR A 9 5.29 19.55 -0.02
C THR A 9 6.13 18.38 0.49
N THR A 10 5.79 17.79 1.64
CA THR A 10 6.52 16.64 2.20
C THR A 10 6.41 15.40 1.30
N ILE A 11 5.22 15.16 0.73
CA ILE A 11 4.98 14.05 -0.20
C ILE A 11 5.76 14.29 -1.50
N LEU A 12 5.70 15.50 -2.05
CA LEU A 12 6.42 15.87 -3.27
C LEU A 12 7.93 15.72 -3.10
N MET A 13 8.51 16.17 -1.98
CA MET A 13 9.94 16.01 -1.72
C MET A 13 10.40 14.56 -1.56
N ARG A 14 9.49 13.64 -1.24
CA ARG A 14 9.84 12.22 -0.97
C ARG A 14 9.51 11.29 -2.14
N LEU A 15 8.45 11.58 -2.89
CA LEU A 15 7.97 10.73 -3.98
C LEU A 15 8.10 11.41 -5.36
N GLY A 16 8.33 12.72 -5.38
CA GLY A 16 8.45 13.50 -6.59
C GLY A 16 9.79 13.29 -7.32
N PRO A 17 9.93 13.93 -8.49
CA PRO A 17 11.18 13.93 -9.23
C PRO A 17 12.33 14.55 -8.40
N GLU A 18 13.57 14.11 -8.64
CA GLU A 18 14.77 14.67 -8.00
C GLU A 18 15.11 16.08 -8.48
N ASP A 19 14.38 16.60 -9.48
CA ASP A 19 14.59 17.91 -10.06
C ASP A 19 14.08 19.01 -9.12
N GLU A 20 15.00 19.64 -8.40
CA GLU A 20 14.71 20.73 -7.46
C GLU A 20 14.06 21.94 -8.16
N CYS A 21 14.27 22.14 -9.46
CA CYS A 21 13.65 23.22 -10.22
C CYS A 21 12.12 23.07 -10.28
N ILE A 22 11.61 21.85 -10.46
CA ILE A 22 10.16 21.58 -10.50
C ILE A 22 9.53 21.87 -9.13
N ILE A 23 10.23 21.57 -8.03
CA ILE A 23 9.74 21.84 -6.68
C ILE A 23 9.72 23.35 -6.40
N GLY A 24 10.76 24.07 -6.83
CA GLY A 24 10.86 25.53 -6.71
C GLY A 24 9.74 26.26 -7.44
N ASP A 25 9.53 25.91 -8.72
CA ASP A 25 8.50 26.53 -9.57
C ASP A 25 7.09 26.39 -8.97
N LEU A 26 6.77 25.21 -8.42
CA LEU A 26 5.49 24.97 -7.75
C LEU A 26 5.30 25.81 -6.48
N LEU A 27 6.38 26.08 -5.74
CA LEU A 27 6.34 26.93 -4.55
C LEU A 27 6.18 28.41 -4.94
N GLU A 28 6.91 28.88 -5.95
CA GLU A 28 6.82 30.24 -6.47
C GLU A 28 5.41 30.56 -7.02
N GLU A 29 4.82 29.66 -7.81
CA GLU A 29 3.45 29.82 -8.30
C GLU A 29 2.40 29.82 -7.17
N TYR A 30 2.62 29.05 -6.11
CA TYR A 30 1.74 29.08 -4.94
C TYR A 30 1.84 30.40 -4.18
N GLU A 31 3.05 30.94 -4.03
CA GLU A 31 3.28 32.26 -3.44
C GLU A 31 2.68 33.40 -4.28
N ALA A 32 2.67 33.26 -5.61
CA ALA A 32 1.99 34.15 -6.55
C ALA A 32 0.45 34.15 -6.43
N GLY A 33 -0.11 33.35 -5.51
CA GLY A 33 -1.50 33.47 -5.08
C GLY A 33 -2.41 32.32 -5.52
N ARG A 34 -1.87 31.28 -6.17
CA ARG A 34 -2.62 30.08 -6.57
C ARG A 34 -3.28 29.39 -5.36
N SER A 35 -4.31 28.59 -5.64
CA SER A 35 -5.08 27.91 -4.60
C SER A 35 -4.35 26.67 -4.08
N ARG A 36 -4.70 26.24 -2.86
CA ARG A 36 -4.17 24.99 -2.27
C ARG A 36 -4.52 23.76 -3.11
N TRP A 37 -5.71 23.77 -3.73
CA TRP A 37 -6.15 22.69 -4.62
C TRP A 37 -5.30 22.60 -5.88
N TRP A 38 -4.96 23.74 -6.49
CA TRP A 38 -4.06 23.80 -7.63
C TRP A 38 -2.70 23.20 -7.31
N PHE A 39 -2.11 23.56 -6.15
CA PHE A 39 -0.83 23.00 -5.72
C PHE A 39 -0.89 21.48 -5.54
N TRP A 40 -1.95 20.95 -4.94
CA TRP A 40 -2.14 19.50 -4.81
C TRP A 40 -2.22 18.78 -6.15
N HIS A 41 -2.94 19.35 -7.11
CA HIS A 41 -3.08 18.77 -8.43
C HIS A 41 -1.73 18.71 -9.16
N GLN A 42 -0.96 19.80 -9.10
CA GLN A 42 0.36 19.86 -9.72
C GLN A 42 1.38 18.95 -9.02
N ALA A 43 1.39 18.92 -7.69
CA ALA A 43 2.26 18.02 -6.94
C ALA A 43 2.01 16.56 -7.28
N LEU A 44 0.74 16.13 -7.35
CA LEU A 44 0.37 14.78 -7.77
C LEU A 44 0.76 14.51 -9.23
N SER A 45 0.53 15.45 -10.13
CA SER A 45 0.90 15.33 -11.55
C SER A 45 2.41 15.15 -11.73
N ALA A 46 3.22 15.92 -11.01
CA ALA A 46 4.68 15.82 -11.03
C ALA A 46 5.17 14.47 -10.50
N ILE A 47 4.61 13.98 -9.39
CA ILE A 47 4.92 12.66 -8.82
C ILE A 47 4.61 11.55 -9.83
N VAL A 48 3.40 11.56 -10.40
CA VAL A 48 2.94 10.52 -11.34
C VAL A 48 3.77 10.54 -12.61
N SER A 49 3.97 11.71 -13.22
CA SER A 49 4.74 11.86 -14.46
C SER A 49 6.20 11.46 -14.26
N GLY A 50 6.81 11.90 -13.16
CA GLY A 50 8.18 11.51 -12.79
C GLY A 50 8.30 10.00 -12.56
N ALA A 51 7.34 9.40 -11.86
CA ALA A 51 7.31 7.96 -11.64
C ALA A 51 7.18 7.18 -12.95
N ILE A 52 6.31 7.59 -13.87
CA ILE A 52 6.13 6.94 -15.18
C ILE A 52 7.42 7.01 -16.00
N LEU A 53 8.05 8.19 -16.08
CA LEU A 53 9.29 8.37 -16.84
C LEU A 53 10.43 7.50 -16.28
N GLN A 54 10.62 7.49 -14.96
CA GLN A 54 11.67 6.69 -14.32
C GLN A 54 11.39 5.18 -14.42
N THR A 55 10.12 4.77 -14.34
CA THR A 55 9.68 3.38 -14.53
C THR A 55 9.99 2.90 -15.94
N ARG A 56 9.68 3.73 -16.96
CA ARG A 56 9.97 3.42 -18.38
C ARG A 56 11.46 3.36 -18.66
N ALA A 57 12.27 4.19 -18.01
CA ALA A 57 13.71 4.19 -18.18
C ALA A 57 14.42 2.96 -17.57
N ARG A 58 13.82 2.29 -16.57
CA ARG A 58 14.46 1.20 -15.81
C ARG A 58 13.51 0.03 -15.47
N PRO A 59 12.92 -0.66 -16.47
CA PRO A 59 11.90 -1.68 -16.24
C PRO A 59 12.38 -2.86 -15.38
N ALA A 60 13.65 -3.27 -15.51
CA ALA A 60 14.20 -4.36 -14.72
C ALA A 60 14.20 -4.08 -13.21
N ARG A 61 14.49 -2.83 -12.80
CA ARG A 61 14.46 -2.45 -11.37
C ARG A 61 13.04 -2.43 -10.83
N VAL A 62 12.08 -2.01 -11.66
CA VAL A 62 10.65 -2.03 -11.31
C VAL A 62 10.19 -3.47 -11.09
N LEU A 63 10.54 -4.38 -11.99
CA LEU A 63 10.20 -5.80 -11.83
C LEU A 63 10.81 -6.39 -10.55
N VAL A 64 12.07 -6.08 -10.25
CA VAL A 64 12.70 -6.51 -8.99
C VAL A 64 12.00 -5.93 -7.77
N ALA A 65 11.64 -4.64 -7.79
CA ALA A 65 10.91 -4.00 -6.69
C ALA A 65 9.56 -4.67 -6.43
N VAL A 66 8.78 -4.86 -7.50
CA VAL A 66 7.49 -5.53 -7.48
C VAL A 66 7.65 -6.97 -6.98
N ALA A 67 8.64 -7.71 -7.49
CA ALA A 67 8.90 -9.09 -7.08
C ALA A 67 9.28 -9.19 -5.60
N ILE A 68 10.13 -8.30 -5.07
CA ILE A 68 10.48 -8.25 -3.64
C ILE A 68 9.22 -7.99 -2.80
N GLY A 69 8.41 -7.00 -3.21
CA GLY A 69 7.17 -6.64 -2.51
C GLY A 69 6.20 -7.83 -2.44
N TRP A 70 5.88 -8.43 -3.58
CA TRP A 70 4.97 -9.58 -3.64
C TRP A 70 5.53 -10.82 -2.95
N THR A 71 6.81 -11.15 -3.14
CA THR A 71 7.41 -12.34 -2.52
C THR A 71 7.41 -12.20 -1.01
N SER A 72 7.81 -11.05 -0.47
CA SER A 72 7.80 -10.81 0.97
C SER A 72 6.38 -10.82 1.56
N LEU A 73 5.41 -10.22 0.87
CA LEU A 73 4.01 -10.21 1.27
C LEU A 73 3.43 -11.63 1.32
N LEU A 74 3.57 -12.38 0.22
CA LEU A 74 3.04 -13.74 0.11
C LEU A 74 3.71 -14.69 1.09
N LEU A 75 5.02 -14.56 1.30
CA LEU A 75 5.74 -15.37 2.28
C LEU A 75 5.29 -15.07 3.70
N ALA A 76 5.09 -13.78 4.05
CA ALA A 76 4.57 -13.38 5.35
C ALA A 76 3.19 -13.97 5.60
N PHE A 77 2.28 -13.89 4.63
CA PHE A 77 0.93 -14.44 4.76
C PHE A 77 0.91 -15.96 4.81
N ALA A 78 1.70 -16.64 3.97
CA ALA A 78 1.75 -18.11 3.94
C ALA A 78 2.33 -18.70 5.23
N LEU A 79 3.33 -18.06 5.83
CA LEU A 79 4.01 -18.60 7.02
C LEU A 79 3.34 -18.17 8.34
N LEU A 80 2.93 -16.90 8.41
CA LEU A 80 2.52 -16.27 9.66
C LEU A 80 1.03 -15.94 9.70
N GLY A 81 0.35 -15.85 8.56
CA GLY A 81 -1.02 -15.34 8.47
C GLY A 81 -1.97 -16.01 9.46
N ASP A 82 -2.23 -17.30 9.23
CA ASP A 82 -3.15 -18.08 10.05
C ASP A 82 -2.69 -18.22 11.50
N ARG A 83 -1.39 -18.45 11.71
CA ARG A 83 -0.84 -18.62 13.06
C ARG A 83 -1.02 -17.38 13.91
N VAL A 84 -0.79 -16.21 13.33
CA VAL A 84 -0.93 -14.93 14.03
C VAL A 84 -2.40 -14.57 14.18
N ALA A 85 -3.23 -14.76 13.16
CA ALA A 85 -4.65 -14.45 13.23
C ALA A 85 -5.37 -15.34 14.26
N ASP A 86 -5.17 -16.66 14.22
CA ASP A 86 -5.76 -17.60 15.18
C ASP A 86 -5.21 -17.35 16.59
N GLY A 87 -3.90 -17.14 16.73
CA GLY A 87 -3.26 -16.89 18.02
C GLY A 87 -3.76 -15.61 18.69
N LEU A 88 -3.92 -14.53 17.92
CA LEU A 88 -4.48 -13.27 18.43
C LEU A 88 -5.97 -13.41 18.77
N ALA A 89 -6.75 -14.11 17.96
CA ALA A 89 -8.17 -14.33 18.22
C ALA A 89 -8.36 -15.18 19.49
N GLY A 90 -7.56 -16.23 19.66
CA GLY A 90 -7.53 -17.05 20.87
C GLY A 90 -7.11 -16.26 22.10
N LEU A 91 -6.07 -15.42 21.99
CA LEU A 91 -5.61 -14.61 23.12
C LEU A 91 -6.64 -13.56 23.55
N LEU A 92 -7.25 -12.85 22.60
CA LEU A 92 -8.10 -11.69 22.89
C LEU A 92 -9.55 -12.07 23.20
N TRP A 93 -10.05 -13.17 22.63
CA TRP A 93 -11.46 -13.56 22.74
C TRP A 93 -11.69 -15.01 23.18
N ASN A 94 -10.63 -15.74 23.57
CA ASN A 94 -10.71 -17.18 23.83
C ASN A 94 -11.39 -17.92 22.66
N TRP A 95 -11.17 -17.42 21.44
CA TRP A 95 -11.78 -17.92 20.23
C TRP A 95 -10.90 -19.02 19.64
N ASP A 96 -11.52 -20.10 19.17
CA ASP A 96 -10.83 -21.11 18.38
C ASP A 96 -11.60 -21.40 17.08
N ARG A 97 -10.86 -21.89 16.09
CA ARG A 97 -11.40 -22.16 14.75
C ARG A 97 -12.46 -23.27 14.76
N GLN A 98 -12.37 -24.22 15.68
CA GLN A 98 -13.32 -25.33 15.79
C GLN A 98 -14.66 -24.86 16.36
N ALA A 99 -14.65 -24.00 17.36
CA ALA A 99 -15.80 -23.31 17.92
C ALA A 99 -16.50 -22.46 16.85
N ALA A 100 -15.75 -21.85 15.92
CA ALA A 100 -16.33 -21.09 14.82
C ALA A 100 -17.11 -21.96 13.83
N TYR A 101 -16.65 -23.17 13.51
CA TYR A 101 -17.42 -24.09 12.66
C TYR A 101 -18.73 -24.55 13.31
N VAL A 102 -18.77 -24.60 14.65
CA VAL A 102 -19.98 -25.01 15.40
C VAL A 102 -20.94 -23.84 15.61
N SER A 103 -20.41 -22.65 15.93
CA SER A 103 -21.20 -21.47 16.29
C SER A 103 -21.48 -20.51 15.12
N ASP A 104 -20.80 -20.69 13.99
CA ASP A 104 -20.77 -19.77 12.83
C ASP A 104 -20.29 -18.35 13.17
N VAL A 105 -19.55 -18.19 14.28
CA VAL A 105 -19.03 -16.89 14.73
C VAL A 105 -17.58 -16.71 14.25
N TRP A 106 -17.40 -15.93 13.19
CA TRP A 106 -16.10 -15.69 12.53
C TRP A 106 -15.49 -14.30 12.73
N TRP A 107 -16.21 -13.38 13.39
CA TRP A 107 -15.76 -11.99 13.50
C TRP A 107 -14.42 -11.80 14.24
N PRO A 108 -14.05 -12.56 15.29
CA PRO A 108 -12.75 -12.36 15.96
C PRO A 108 -11.59 -12.63 15.02
N PHE A 109 -11.68 -13.74 14.28
CA PHE A 109 -10.73 -14.09 13.23
C PHE A 109 -10.68 -13.04 12.13
N ALA A 110 -11.83 -12.54 11.67
CA ALA A 110 -11.88 -11.52 10.62
C ALA A 110 -11.15 -10.21 11.02
N ILE A 111 -11.29 -9.77 12.28
CA ILE A 111 -10.57 -8.60 12.80
C ILE A 111 -9.07 -8.86 12.84
N CYS A 112 -8.64 -9.98 13.40
CA CYS A 112 -7.23 -10.34 13.48
C CYS A 112 -6.61 -10.52 12.09
N ALA A 113 -7.33 -11.14 11.15
CA ALA A 113 -6.91 -11.29 9.77
C ALA A 113 -6.72 -9.93 9.08
N ALA A 114 -7.62 -8.97 9.29
CA ALA A 114 -7.44 -7.62 8.76
C ALA A 114 -6.18 -6.94 9.33
N MET A 115 -5.92 -7.06 10.64
CA MET A 115 -4.70 -6.52 11.26
C MET A 115 -3.43 -7.15 10.67
N VAL A 116 -3.44 -8.47 10.46
CA VAL A 116 -2.35 -9.21 9.82
C VAL A 116 -2.15 -8.73 8.38
N SER A 117 -3.22 -8.55 7.61
CA SER A 117 -3.16 -8.03 6.24
C SER A 117 -2.47 -6.67 6.18
N TYR A 118 -2.92 -5.69 6.98
CA TYR A 118 -2.30 -4.36 6.99
C TYR A 118 -0.84 -4.38 7.46
N THR A 119 -0.51 -5.26 8.42
CA THR A 119 0.87 -5.44 8.88
C THR A 119 1.75 -6.04 7.77
N GLY A 120 1.24 -6.99 7.00
CA GLY A 120 1.95 -7.55 5.83
C GLY A 120 2.19 -6.51 4.74
N PHE A 121 1.19 -5.67 4.43
CA PHE A 121 1.36 -4.56 3.50
C PHE A 121 2.39 -3.54 3.99
N ALA A 122 2.35 -3.18 5.28
CA ALA A 122 3.33 -2.29 5.88
C ALA A 122 4.77 -2.86 5.83
N LEU A 123 4.94 -4.14 6.19
CA LEU A 123 6.23 -4.81 6.19
C LEU A 123 6.80 -4.95 4.77
N SER A 124 5.98 -5.38 3.80
CA SER A 124 6.41 -5.50 2.40
C SER A 124 6.84 -4.14 1.83
N ALA A 125 6.08 -3.07 2.10
CA ALA A 125 6.44 -1.72 1.68
C ALA A 125 7.75 -1.24 2.28
N TRP A 126 7.98 -1.53 3.57
CA TRP A 126 9.23 -1.23 4.25
C TRP A 126 10.42 -2.01 3.66
N LEU A 127 10.22 -3.28 3.30
CA LEU A 127 11.26 -4.09 2.64
C LEU A 127 11.58 -3.55 1.24
N VAL A 128 10.56 -3.21 0.44
CA VAL A 128 10.75 -2.63 -0.89
C VAL A 128 11.60 -1.37 -0.79
N SER A 129 11.25 -0.40 0.06
CA SER A 129 12.05 0.82 0.21
C SER A 129 13.47 0.53 0.73
N ARG A 130 13.63 -0.48 1.60
CA ARG A 130 14.94 -0.87 2.13
C ARG A 130 15.89 -1.47 1.09
N PHE A 131 15.36 -2.15 0.07
CA PHE A 131 16.14 -2.82 -0.98
C PHE A 131 16.25 -2.01 -2.27
N THR A 132 15.32 -1.10 -2.57
CA THR A 132 15.31 -0.30 -3.82
C THR A 132 15.82 1.13 -3.64
N ARG A 133 16.74 1.32 -2.69
CA ARG A 133 17.25 2.61 -2.21
C ARG A 133 17.64 3.68 -3.25
N PRO A 134 18.22 3.33 -4.42
CA PRO A 134 18.61 4.34 -5.40
C PRO A 134 17.46 5.00 -6.17
N ALA A 135 16.21 4.51 -6.03
CA ALA A 135 15.04 5.00 -6.76
C ALA A 135 13.74 4.74 -5.97
N GLU A 136 13.76 4.99 -4.65
CA GLU A 136 12.72 4.50 -3.73
C GLU A 136 11.30 4.98 -4.09
N GLY A 137 11.13 6.26 -4.42
CA GLY A 137 9.82 6.83 -4.74
C GLY A 137 9.11 6.13 -5.91
N PRO A 138 9.69 6.14 -7.13
CA PRO A 138 9.10 5.48 -8.29
C PRO A 138 8.90 3.98 -8.09
N MET A 139 9.84 3.28 -7.44
CA MET A 139 9.75 1.83 -7.22
C MET A 139 8.64 1.49 -6.23
N LEU A 140 8.49 2.27 -5.16
CA LEU A 140 7.39 2.14 -4.20
C LEU A 140 6.05 2.46 -4.85
N LEU A 141 5.97 3.49 -5.69
CA LEU A 141 4.76 3.83 -6.44
C LEU A 141 4.38 2.73 -7.43
N ALA A 142 5.34 2.13 -8.13
CA ALA A 142 5.09 1.01 -9.03
C ALA A 142 4.60 -0.23 -8.27
N TYR A 143 5.21 -0.55 -7.13
CA TYR A 143 4.73 -1.62 -6.25
C TYR A 143 3.30 -1.33 -5.76
N THR A 144 3.05 -0.12 -5.25
CA THR A 144 1.72 0.32 -4.79
C THR A 144 0.69 0.19 -5.90
N ALA A 145 1.00 0.65 -7.11
CA ALA A 145 0.13 0.51 -8.27
C ALA A 145 -0.16 -0.96 -8.61
N SER A 146 0.86 -1.84 -8.54
CA SER A 146 0.66 -3.28 -8.75
C SER A 146 -0.30 -3.89 -7.72
N VAL A 147 -0.21 -3.49 -6.45
CA VAL A 147 -1.12 -3.94 -5.39
C VAL A 147 -2.54 -3.43 -5.66
N VAL A 148 -2.71 -2.15 -5.99
CA VAL A 148 -4.04 -1.59 -6.29
C VAL A 148 -4.70 -2.31 -7.47
N VAL A 149 -3.94 -2.62 -8.53
CA VAL A 149 -4.46 -3.38 -9.68
C VAL A 149 -4.93 -4.77 -9.25
N VAL A 150 -4.14 -5.48 -8.44
CA VAL A 150 -4.50 -6.81 -7.96
C VAL A 150 -5.71 -6.76 -7.02
N LEU A 151 -5.79 -5.77 -6.12
CA LEU A 151 -6.93 -5.60 -5.23
C LEU A 151 -8.21 -5.29 -6.01
N ALA A 152 -8.16 -4.37 -6.97
CA ALA A 152 -9.30 -4.03 -7.82
C ALA A 152 -9.74 -5.24 -8.66
N GLY A 153 -8.79 -5.94 -9.29
CA GLY A 153 -9.06 -7.15 -10.05
C GLY A 153 -9.65 -8.27 -9.19
N SER A 154 -9.15 -8.43 -7.97
CA SER A 154 -9.67 -9.42 -7.02
C SER A 154 -11.09 -9.09 -6.57
N ALA A 155 -11.37 -7.82 -6.24
CA ALA A 155 -12.71 -7.35 -5.88
C ALA A 155 -13.73 -7.67 -6.99
N VAL A 156 -13.42 -7.28 -8.22
CA VAL A 156 -14.26 -7.55 -9.40
C VAL A 156 -14.44 -9.05 -9.63
N MET A 157 -13.35 -9.82 -9.56
CA MET A 157 -13.40 -11.28 -9.74
C MET A 157 -14.29 -11.95 -8.68
N ILE A 158 -14.17 -11.56 -7.41
CA ILE A 158 -14.98 -12.11 -6.32
C ILE A 158 -16.45 -11.75 -6.52
N GLU A 159 -16.75 -10.51 -6.91
CA GLU A 159 -18.12 -10.09 -7.18
C GLU A 159 -18.74 -10.92 -8.31
N ILE A 160 -18.03 -11.08 -9.43
CA ILE A 160 -18.48 -11.90 -10.57
C ILE A 160 -18.66 -13.35 -10.17
N LEU A 161 -17.68 -13.96 -9.49
CA LEU A 161 -17.75 -15.38 -9.12
C LEU A 161 -18.81 -15.64 -8.04
N THR A 162 -19.05 -14.67 -7.14
CA THR A 162 -20.13 -14.75 -6.15
C THR A 162 -21.48 -14.69 -6.84
N TRP A 163 -21.63 -13.83 -7.84
CA TRP A 163 -22.85 -13.73 -8.64
C TRP A 163 -23.13 -15.03 -9.42
N LEU A 164 -22.10 -15.65 -10.00
CA LEU A 164 -22.24 -16.88 -10.79
C LEU A 164 -22.44 -18.15 -9.95
N ASN A 165 -21.69 -18.32 -8.87
CA ASN A 165 -21.57 -19.59 -8.14
C ASN A 165 -22.10 -19.53 -6.70
N GLY A 166 -22.54 -18.37 -6.21
CA GLY A 166 -22.98 -18.15 -4.84
C GLY A 166 -21.86 -18.18 -3.78
N ARG A 167 -20.74 -18.86 -4.04
CA ARG A 167 -19.56 -18.93 -3.16
C ARG A 167 -18.26 -18.96 -3.98
N VAL A 168 -17.22 -18.33 -3.45
CA VAL A 168 -15.89 -18.28 -4.08
C VAL A 168 -14.87 -18.93 -3.14
N PRO A 169 -14.29 -20.08 -3.50
CA PRO A 169 -13.20 -20.65 -2.73
C PRO A 169 -11.95 -19.77 -2.92
N VAL A 170 -11.43 -19.20 -1.84
CA VAL A 170 -10.19 -18.41 -1.85
C VAL A 170 -9.08 -19.24 -1.21
N PRO A 171 -7.95 -19.46 -1.91
CA PRO A 171 -6.78 -20.09 -1.29
C PRO A 171 -6.36 -19.33 -0.04
N HIS A 172 -6.06 -20.05 1.05
CA HIS A 172 -5.78 -19.44 2.37
C HIS A 172 -4.69 -18.34 2.34
N PRO A 173 -3.56 -18.49 1.61
CA PRO A 173 -2.57 -17.41 1.54
C PRO A 173 -3.08 -16.13 0.86
N LEU A 174 -4.00 -16.28 -0.10
CA LEU A 174 -4.62 -15.16 -0.81
C LEU A 174 -5.75 -14.52 -0.01
N PHE A 175 -6.28 -15.22 1.00
CA PHE A 175 -7.32 -14.69 1.88
C PHE A 175 -6.91 -13.36 2.51
N TYR A 176 -5.66 -13.20 2.95
CA TYR A 176 -5.18 -11.95 3.55
C TYR A 176 -5.06 -10.78 2.55
N ILE A 177 -4.86 -11.07 1.27
CA ILE A 177 -4.88 -10.06 0.20
C ILE A 177 -6.32 -9.68 -0.12
N VAL A 178 -7.21 -10.66 -0.12
CA VAL A 178 -8.61 -10.52 -0.52
C VAL A 178 -9.51 -10.03 0.60
N SER A 179 -9.14 -10.25 1.87
CA SER A 179 -9.94 -9.89 3.04
C SER A 179 -10.24 -8.39 3.06
N VAL A 180 -9.24 -7.58 2.69
CA VAL A 180 -9.35 -6.12 2.54
C VAL A 180 -10.18 -5.70 1.32
N THR A 181 -10.52 -6.62 0.41
CA THR A 181 -11.37 -6.39 -0.77
C THR A 181 -12.77 -6.98 -0.63
N LEU A 182 -13.15 -7.50 0.55
CA LEU A 182 -14.48 -8.05 0.77
C LEU A 182 -15.58 -6.97 0.66
N PRO A 183 -16.84 -7.32 0.34
CA PRO A 183 -17.92 -6.36 0.04
C PRO A 183 -18.16 -5.27 1.11
N TYR A 184 -17.85 -5.58 2.38
CA TYR A 184 -18.00 -4.64 3.50
C TYR A 184 -16.76 -3.77 3.72
N GLN A 185 -15.61 -4.13 3.14
CA GLN A 185 -14.31 -3.50 3.37
C GLN A 185 -13.65 -2.95 2.10
N TRP A 186 -14.09 -3.30 0.89
CA TRP A 186 -13.34 -2.98 -0.34
C TRP A 186 -13.12 -1.48 -0.56
N ARG A 187 -14.09 -0.62 -0.19
CA ARG A 187 -13.94 0.84 -0.27
C ARG A 187 -12.84 1.34 0.66
N SER A 188 -12.72 0.78 1.86
CA SER A 188 -11.67 1.15 2.80
C SER A 188 -10.35 0.49 2.42
N GLY A 189 -10.33 -0.77 1.96
CA GLY A 189 -9.12 -1.46 1.52
C GLY A 189 -8.44 -0.81 0.32
N LEU A 190 -9.19 -0.42 -0.73
CA LEU A 190 -8.64 0.24 -1.91
C LEU A 190 -8.00 1.61 -1.62
N VAL A 191 -8.35 2.24 -0.50
CA VAL A 191 -7.81 3.53 -0.08
C VAL A 191 -6.74 3.35 1.01
N LEU A 192 -7.02 2.57 2.04
CA LEU A 192 -6.15 2.41 3.20
C LEU A 192 -4.91 1.58 2.87
N VAL A 193 -5.02 0.53 2.03
CA VAL A 193 -3.84 -0.28 1.66
C VAL A 193 -2.77 0.55 0.95
N PRO A 194 -3.06 1.29 -0.14
CA PRO A 194 -2.03 2.11 -0.77
C PRO A 194 -1.50 3.21 0.16
N LEU A 195 -2.35 3.79 1.03
CA LEU A 195 -1.88 4.74 2.04
C LEU A 195 -0.90 4.11 3.02
N VAL A 196 -1.20 2.91 3.55
CA VAL A 196 -0.30 2.16 4.44
C VAL A 196 1.00 1.85 3.75
N ILE A 197 0.97 1.37 2.50
CA ILE A 197 2.17 1.08 1.72
C ILE A 197 3.03 2.33 1.54
N ILE A 198 2.42 3.45 1.14
CA ILE A 198 3.13 4.71 0.92
C ILE A 198 3.75 5.21 2.23
N LEU A 199 2.97 5.27 3.32
CA LEU A 199 3.43 5.80 4.61
C LEU A 199 4.53 4.92 5.23
N CYS A 200 4.37 3.60 5.22
CA CYS A 200 5.36 2.67 5.77
C CYS A 200 6.61 2.58 4.90
N GLY A 201 6.45 2.62 3.57
CA GLY A 201 7.58 2.70 2.63
C GLY A 201 8.40 3.97 2.86
N MET A 202 7.73 5.11 3.05
CA MET A 202 8.35 6.40 3.41
C MET A 202 9.01 6.38 4.80
N ALA A 203 8.53 5.59 5.75
CA ALA A 203 9.15 5.44 7.07
C ALA A 203 10.46 4.63 7.03
N GLY A 204 10.59 3.70 6.08
CA GLY A 204 11.83 2.95 5.83
C GLY A 204 13.01 3.81 5.37
N HIS A 205 12.73 5.03 4.90
CA HIS A 205 13.68 5.99 4.34
C HIS A 205 14.51 6.75 5.40
N ARG A 206 15.05 6.10 6.45
CA ARG A 206 15.83 6.83 7.48
C ARG A 206 17.02 7.60 6.84
N ARG A 207 16.94 8.93 6.96
CA ARG A 207 17.86 9.97 6.45
C ARG A 207 19.34 9.62 6.65
N ARG A 208 20.09 9.50 5.55
CA ARG A 208 21.50 9.92 5.50
C ARG A 208 21.58 11.26 4.76
N ARG A 209 21.21 12.35 5.44
CA ARG A 209 21.56 13.73 5.05
C ARG A 209 22.01 14.49 6.30
N LEU A 210 23.03 13.93 6.97
CA LEU A 210 23.81 14.60 8.01
C LEU A 210 25.28 14.18 7.84
N SER A 211 25.90 14.60 6.74
CA SER A 211 27.36 14.70 6.57
C SER A 211 27.69 15.20 5.16
N SER A 212 27.54 16.50 4.93
CA SER A 212 28.27 17.24 3.90
C SER A 212 28.22 18.71 4.29
#